data_AF-A0A2S9G8T8-F1
#
_entry.id   AF-A0A2S9G8T8-F1
#
_cell.length_a   1.000
_cell.length_b   1.000
_cell.length_c   1.000
_cell.angle_alpha   90.00
_cell.angle_beta   90.00
_cell.angle_gamma   90.00
#
_symmetry.space_group_name_H-M   'P 1'
#
loop_
_entity.id
_entity.type
_entity.pdbx_description
1 polymer ?
#
loop_
_entity_poly.entity_id
_entity_poly.type
_entity_poly.pdbx_seq_one_letter_code
_entity_poly.pdbx_strand_id
1 'polypeptide(L)'
;RRDIDVHFHTPSEVKAAVTGNGRADKAQVTEMVTRILALQQNPTPADAADALALAICHCWRAPMIARMAEAEAMAAEQRRKYQA
;
A
#
# COMPACT_ATOMS: atom_id res chain seq x y z
N ARG A 1 -21.17 -11.52 -1.14
CA ARG A 1 -19.68 -11.47 -1.25
C ARG A 1 -19.34 -11.24 -2.72
N ARG A 2 -18.32 -10.44 -3.06
CA ARG A 2 -18.02 -10.02 -4.45
C ARG A 2 -16.80 -10.71 -5.09
N ASP A 3 -16.16 -11.65 -4.40
CA ASP A 3 -14.97 -12.38 -4.88
C ASP A 3 -13.81 -11.45 -5.28
N ILE A 4 -13.51 -10.48 -4.40
CA ILE A 4 -12.42 -9.52 -4.58
C ILE A 4 -11.44 -9.73 -3.43
N ASP A 5 -10.16 -9.87 -3.76
CA ASP A 5 -9.09 -10.01 -2.77
C ASP A 5 -9.00 -8.78 -1.87
N VAL A 6 -8.84 -9.03 -0.58
CA VAL A 6 -8.78 -7.99 0.44
C VAL A 6 -7.38 -7.94 1.04
N HIS A 7 -6.79 -6.76 1.01
CA HIS A 7 -5.48 -6.49 1.58
C HIS A 7 -5.57 -5.42 2.67
N PHE A 8 -4.75 -5.56 3.69
CA PHE A 8 -4.63 -4.60 4.78
C PHE A 8 -3.33 -3.84 4.68
N HIS A 9 -3.40 -2.53 4.96
CA HIS A 9 -2.24 -1.66 5.12
C HIS A 9 -2.41 -0.88 6.42
N THR A 10 -1.34 -0.75 7.19
CA THR A 10 -1.35 0.05 8.41
C THR A 10 -1.35 1.55 8.08
N PRO A 11 -1.83 2.43 8.98
CA PRO A 11 -1.82 3.87 8.75
C PRO A 11 -0.42 4.43 8.44
N SER A 12 0.61 3.93 9.12
CA SER A 12 1.99 4.34 8.91
C SER A 12 2.50 3.95 7.52
N GLU A 13 2.07 2.80 7.00
CA GLU A 13 2.46 2.34 5.66
C GLU A 13 1.83 3.18 4.56
N VAL A 14 0.54 3.52 4.71
CA VAL A 14 -0.18 4.41 3.79
C VAL A 14 0.47 5.79 3.77
N LYS A 15 0.72 6.35 4.97
CA LYS A 15 1.41 7.65 5.11
C LYS A 15 2.80 7.62 4.48
N ALA A 16 3.61 6.61 4.80
CA ALA A 16 4.96 6.49 4.25
C ALA A 16 4.95 6.29 2.73
N ALA A 17 4.00 5.52 2.18
CA ALA A 17 3.89 5.32 0.75
C ALA A 17 3.62 6.65 0.04
N VAL A 18 2.67 7.44 0.54
CA VAL A 18 2.20 8.66 -0.12
C VAL A 18 3.13 9.86 0.12
N THR A 19 3.70 10.00 1.32
CA THR A 19 4.44 11.22 1.73
C THR A 19 5.94 10.98 1.96
N GLY A 20 6.39 9.72 1.96
CA GLY A 20 7.73 9.34 2.41
C GLY A 20 7.91 9.33 3.93
N ASN A 21 6.90 9.73 4.71
CA ASN A 21 6.95 9.78 6.17
C ASN A 21 5.73 9.11 6.82
N GLY A 22 5.96 8.01 7.54
CA GLY A 22 4.89 7.28 8.26
C GLY A 22 4.19 8.07 9.37
N ARG A 23 4.74 9.22 9.78
CA ARG A 23 4.17 10.10 10.81
C ARG A 23 3.47 11.33 10.22
N ALA A 24 3.33 11.42 8.90
CA ALA A 24 2.65 12.53 8.23
C ALA A 24 1.24 12.77 8.79
N ASP A 25 0.83 14.04 8.81
CA ASP A 25 -0.52 14.44 9.16
C ASP A 25 -1.49 14.28 7.97
N LYS A 26 -2.78 14.49 8.23
CA LYS A 26 -3.82 14.30 7.21
C LYS A 26 -3.73 15.34 6.08
N ALA A 27 -3.33 16.57 6.38
CA ALA A 27 -3.19 17.61 5.37
C ALA A 27 -2.06 17.29 4.38
N GLN A 28 -0.92 16.81 4.90
CA GLN A 28 0.21 16.38 4.09
C GLN A 28 -0.16 15.19 3.20
N VAL A 29 -0.91 14.21 3.74
CA VAL A 29 -1.39 13.07 2.94
C VAL A 29 -2.31 13.56 1.81
N THR A 30 -3.30 14.40 2.11
CA THR A 30 -4.22 14.94 1.10
C THR A 30 -3.49 15.71 0.00
N GLU A 31 -2.57 16.61 0.36
CA GLU A 31 -1.77 17.38 -0.59
C GLU A 31 -0.96 16.46 -1.51
N MET A 32 -0.32 15.44 -0.94
CA MET A 32 0.46 14.48 -1.72
C MET A 32 -0.40 13.62 -2.63
N VAL A 33 -1.58 13.18 -2.19
CA VAL A 33 -2.56 12.48 -3.05
C VAL A 33 -2.96 13.35 -4.23
N THR A 34 -3.32 14.62 -3.99
CA THR A 34 -3.67 15.60 -5.03
C THR A 34 -2.54 15.71 -6.07
N ARG A 35 -1.29 15.82 -5.62
CA ARG A 35 -0.11 15.92 -6.49
C ARG A 35 0.16 14.63 -7.28
N ILE A 36 0.17 13.47 -6.60
CA ILE A 36 0.45 12.16 -7.21
C ILE A 36 -0.53 11.86 -8.34
N LEU A 37 -1.80 12.21 -8.15
CA LEU A 37 -2.88 11.97 -9.11
C LEU A 37 -3.14 13.15 -10.05
N ALA A 38 -2.33 14.21 -9.96
CA ALA A 38 -2.48 15.45 -10.74
C ALA A 38 -3.90 16.04 -10.71
N LEU A 39 -4.56 15.97 -9.54
CA LEU A 39 -5.91 16.50 -9.37
C LEU A 39 -5.90 18.03 -9.36
N GLN A 40 -6.90 18.64 -10.01
CA GLN A 40 -7.04 20.10 -10.06
C GLN A 40 -7.40 20.73 -8.71
N GLN A 41 -8.04 19.93 -7.85
CA GLN A 41 -8.47 20.35 -6.52
C GLN A 41 -8.30 19.19 -5.55
N ASN A 42 -8.28 19.51 -4.25
CA ASN A 42 -8.22 18.48 -3.22
C ASN A 42 -9.44 17.56 -3.29
N PRO A 43 -9.24 16.23 -3.14
CA PRO A 43 -10.34 15.29 -3.12
C PRO A 43 -11.27 15.59 -1.93
N THR A 44 -12.57 15.63 -2.22
CA THR A 44 -13.63 15.85 -1.23
C THR A 44 -14.68 14.75 -1.37
N PRO A 45 -15.24 14.24 -0.26
CA PRO A 45 -14.99 14.62 1.13
C PRO A 45 -13.63 14.08 1.65
N ALA A 46 -13.28 14.37 2.91
CA ALA A 46 -11.96 14.04 3.47
C ALA A 46 -11.65 12.52 3.51
N ASP A 47 -12.66 11.68 3.43
CA ASP A 47 -12.58 10.22 3.28
C ASP A 47 -12.15 9.79 1.86
N ALA A 48 -12.45 10.58 0.84
CA ALA A 48 -11.98 10.32 -0.53
C ALA A 48 -10.44 10.37 -0.60
N ALA A 49 -9.81 11.32 0.10
CA ALA A 49 -8.36 11.39 0.21
C ALA A 49 -7.76 10.11 0.83
N ASP A 50 -8.39 9.61 1.90
CA ASP A 50 -7.94 8.41 2.61
C ASP A 50 -8.09 7.14 1.74
N ALA A 51 -9.19 7.04 0.99
CA ALA A 51 -9.43 5.95 0.04
C ALA A 51 -8.40 5.96 -1.12
N LEU A 52 -8.11 7.13 -1.68
CA LEU A 52 -7.09 7.28 -2.71
C LEU A 52 -5.69 6.97 -2.18
N ALA A 53 -5.38 7.38 -0.96
CA ALA A 53 -4.10 7.07 -0.32
C ALA A 53 -3.92 5.55 -0.12
N LEU A 54 -4.97 4.83 0.29
CA LEU A 54 -4.97 3.37 0.39
C LEU A 54 -4.74 2.69 -0.97
N ALA A 55 -5.42 3.18 -2.01
CA ALA A 55 -5.25 2.67 -3.37
C ALA A 55 -3.82 2.87 -3.88
N ILE A 56 -3.26 4.07 -3.72
CA ILE A 56 -1.86 4.38 -4.07
C ILE A 56 -0.91 3.45 -3.30
N CYS A 57 -1.10 3.32 -1.99
CA CYS A 57 -0.29 2.45 -1.13
C CYS A 57 -0.30 1.00 -1.64
N HIS A 58 -1.49 0.46 -1.93
CA HIS A 58 -1.64 -0.90 -2.44
C HIS A 58 -0.98 -1.07 -3.81
N CYS A 59 -1.22 -0.16 -4.77
CA CYS A 59 -0.62 -0.24 -6.11
C CYS A 59 0.91 -0.27 -6.07
N TRP A 60 1.54 0.48 -5.16
CA TRP A 60 3.00 0.50 -5.03
C TRP A 60 3.56 -0.68 -4.22
N ARG A 61 2.84 -1.16 -3.21
CA ARG A 61 3.33 -2.24 -2.33
C ARG A 61 2.98 -3.65 -2.79
N ALA A 62 1.81 -3.85 -3.42
CA ALA A 62 1.30 -5.16 -3.77
C ALA A 62 2.26 -5.99 -4.64
N PRO A 63 2.93 -5.43 -5.66
CA PRO A 63 3.88 -6.21 -6.46
C PRO A 63 5.06 -6.72 -5.62
N MET A 64 5.56 -5.91 -4.69
CA MET A 64 6.65 -6.32 -3.80
C MET A 64 6.19 -7.39 -2.81
N ILE A 65 5.01 -7.21 -2.20
CA ILE A 65 4.43 -8.19 -1.27
C ILE A 65 4.27 -9.56 -1.94
N ALA A 66 3.75 -9.60 -3.17
CA ALA A 66 3.58 -10.85 -3.91
C ALA A 66 4.93 -11.54 -4.17
N ARG A 67 5.93 -10.78 -4.65
CA ARG A 67 7.28 -11.31 -4.91
C ARG A 67 7.98 -11.83 -3.64
N MET A 68 7.77 -11.16 -2.51
CA MET A 68 8.30 -11.62 -1.22
C MET A 68 7.64 -12.93 -0.78
N ALA A 69 6.33 -13.05 -0.90
CA ALA A 69 5.60 -14.27 -0.55
C ALA A 69 6.06 -15.47 -1.41
N GLU A 70 6.26 -15.27 -2.72
CA GLU A 70 6.81 -16.28 -3.61
C GLU A 70 8.25 -16.69 -3.20
N ALA A 71 9.09 -15.71 -2.88
CA ALA A 71 10.46 -15.96 -2.44
C ALA A 71 10.51 -16.76 -1.13
N GLU A 72 9.65 -16.43 -0.17
CA GLU A 72 9.53 -17.15 1.10
C GLU A 72 9.08 -18.61 0.89
N ALA A 73 8.12 -18.85 -0.01
CA ALA A 73 7.65 -20.18 -0.35
C ALA A 73 8.76 -21.03 -1.00
N MET A 74 9.50 -20.46 -1.96
CA MET A 74 10.63 -21.13 -2.59
C MET A 74 11.73 -21.47 -1.56
N ALA A 75 12.06 -20.53 -0.68
CA ALA A 75 13.05 -20.76 0.37
C ALA A 75 12.60 -21.84 1.37
N ALA A 76 11.31 -21.90 1.69
CA ALA A 76 10.75 -22.95 2.54
C ALA A 76 10.82 -24.34 1.88
N GLU A 77 10.54 -24.43 0.58
CA GLU A 77 10.66 -25.68 -0.17
C GLU A 77 12.12 -26.16 -0.25
N GLN A 78 13.06 -25.25 -0.52
CA GLN A 78 14.49 -25.57 -0.52
C GLN A 78 14.94 -26.10 0.85
N ARG A 79 14.56 -25.43 1.94
CA ARG A 79 14.90 -25.89 3.30
C ARG A 79 14.38 -27.31 3.57
N ARG A 80 13.14 -27.62 3.16
CA ARG A 80 12.58 -28.97 3.30
C ARG A 80 13.37 -30.01 2.50
N LYS A 81 13.78 -29.69 1.26
CA LYS A 81 14.60 -30.58 0.42
C LYS A 81 15.99 -30.85 0.99
N TYR A 82 16.60 -29.89 1.68
CA TYR A 82 17.92 -30.08 2.31
C TYR A 82 17.87 -30.75 3.68
N GLN A 83 16.70 -30.79 4.32
CA GLN A 83 16.49 -31.43 5.64
C GLN A 83 15.95 -32.87 5.55
N ALA A 84 15.56 -33.31 4.35
CA ALA A 84 15.14 -34.68 4.04
C ALA A 84 16.32 -35.49 3.49
#